data_AF-A0A2V4XBR8-F1
#
_entry.id   AF-A0A2V4XBR8-F1
#
_cell.length_a   1.000
_cell.length_b   1.000
_cell.length_c   1.000
_cell.angle_alpha   90.00
_cell.angle_beta   90.00
_cell.angle_gamma   90.00
#
_symmetry.space_group_name_H-M   'P 1'
#
loop_
_entity.id
_entity.type
_entity.pdbx_description
1 polymer ?
#
loop_
_entity_poly.entity_id
_entity_poly.type
_entity_poly.pdbx_seq_one_letter_code
_entity_poly.pdbx_strand_id
1 'polypeptide(L)'
;MKKSIFRTEKIPYTEESIQNYDFNSSTNLIFKNHKTHDNGIARGRKYSLDTVIKFSIFKGYTIKQIIETDFDYFLWFGRKVTNFTYDEKVLNYAEECLTKLINLSNSRIEKFPKLKYLKNQVRLMLKYEHELDFGTNPHSKNGYKLMINVEEYEKIHNKLIEKLIKQYFTKLSYSNEFRAKYLKELKKNTEHNTVYN
;
A
#
# COMPACT_ATOMS: atom_id res chain seq x y z
N MET A 1 -5.41 -6.29 12.29
CA MET A 1 -6.85 -6.21 11.94
C MET A 1 -7.26 -7.51 11.26
N LYS A 2 -8.06 -8.35 11.93
CA LYS A 2 -8.82 -9.42 11.27
C LYS A 2 -10.20 -8.83 10.92
N LYS A 3 -10.47 -8.58 9.63
CA LYS A 3 -11.76 -8.13 9.08
C LYS A 3 -12.01 -8.91 7.78
N SER A 4 -13.25 -9.32 7.58
CA SER A 4 -13.65 -10.71 7.30
C SER A 4 -13.72 -11.14 5.82
N ILE A 5 -13.80 -12.45 5.60
CA ILE A 5 -14.55 -13.09 4.50
C ILE A 5 -15.99 -13.27 5.02
N PHE A 6 -16.84 -12.27 4.78
CA PHE A 6 -18.20 -12.07 5.33
C PHE A 6 -18.25 -11.64 6.78
N ARG A 7 -18.06 -10.35 7.04
CA ARG A 7 -18.42 -9.84 8.37
C ARG A 7 -19.95 -9.85 8.47
N THR A 8 -20.49 -10.16 9.64
CA THR A 8 -21.95 -10.17 9.86
C THR A 8 -22.50 -8.80 10.23
N GLU A 9 -21.68 -7.91 10.80
CA GLU A 9 -22.11 -6.58 11.27
C GLU A 9 -21.10 -5.48 10.92
N LYS A 10 -21.56 -4.22 10.97
CA LYS A 10 -20.70 -3.04 10.83
C LYS A 10 -19.71 -3.01 11.99
N ILE A 11 -18.42 -2.84 11.71
CA ILE A 11 -17.45 -2.72 12.81
C ILE A 11 -17.76 -1.40 13.53
N PRO A 12 -18.24 -1.43 14.79
CA PRO A 12 -18.47 -0.22 15.53
C PRO A 12 -17.14 0.52 15.71
N TYR A 13 -17.21 1.85 15.69
CA TYR A 13 -16.08 2.67 16.09
C TYR A 13 -15.85 2.44 17.59
N THR A 14 -14.77 1.77 17.95
CA THR A 14 -14.30 1.71 19.34
C THR A 14 -13.44 2.94 19.59
N GLU A 15 -13.96 3.90 20.35
CA GLU A 15 -13.15 4.94 20.98
C GLU A 15 -12.17 4.25 21.94
N GLU A 16 -10.92 4.08 21.52
CA GLU A 16 -9.86 3.77 22.47
C GLU A 16 -9.61 5.03 23.31
N SER A 17 -9.67 4.86 24.64
CA SER A 17 -9.45 5.93 25.61
C SER A 17 -8.15 6.66 25.31
N ILE A 18 -8.24 7.99 25.18
CA ILE A 18 -7.09 8.88 25.00
C ILE A 18 -6.17 8.71 26.21
N GLN A 19 -5.08 7.95 26.06
CA GLN A 19 -4.00 7.99 27.02
C GLN A 19 -3.37 9.38 26.92
N ASN A 20 -3.31 10.10 28.04
CA ASN A 20 -2.68 11.42 28.14
C ASN A 20 -1.18 11.29 27.80
N TYR A 21 -0.83 11.46 26.54
CA TYR A 21 0.56 11.50 26.08
C TYR A 21 0.97 12.92 25.74
N ASP A 22 2.16 13.28 26.21
CA ASP A 22 2.82 14.56 26.01
C ASP A 22 3.15 14.77 24.51
N PHE A 23 2.30 15.56 23.87
CA PHE A 23 2.25 15.82 22.42
C PHE A 23 3.53 16.48 21.87
N ASN A 24 4.32 17.13 22.73
CA ASN A 24 5.54 17.84 22.32
C ASN A 24 6.68 16.90 21.88
N SER A 25 6.56 15.60 22.13
CA SER A 25 7.58 14.61 21.76
C SER A 25 7.32 13.86 20.44
N SER A 26 6.09 13.89 19.91
CA SER A 26 5.67 13.02 18.79
C SER A 26 5.52 13.71 17.43
N THR A 27 5.43 15.05 17.39
CA THR A 27 5.59 15.85 16.15
C THR A 27 7.06 16.05 15.79
N ASN A 28 7.95 15.88 16.76
CA ASN A 28 9.27 15.35 16.48
C ASN A 28 9.08 13.90 16.02
N LEU A 29 8.88 13.71 14.71
CA LEU A 29 9.44 12.57 13.98
C LEU A 29 10.69 12.14 14.76
N ILE A 30 10.73 10.90 15.24
CA ILE A 30 11.88 10.39 16.00
C ILE A 30 13.08 10.36 15.04
N PHE A 31 13.67 11.53 14.87
CA PHE A 31 14.93 11.87 14.23
C PHE A 31 16.06 11.82 15.27
N LYS A 32 15.81 11.24 16.46
CA LYS A 32 16.78 11.01 17.54
C LYS A 32 17.80 9.90 17.22
N ASN A 33 18.28 9.86 15.99
CA ASN A 33 19.53 9.23 15.61
C ASN A 33 20.02 9.97 14.36
N HIS A 34 20.43 11.22 14.55
CA HIS A 34 21.29 11.91 13.61
C HIS A 34 22.72 11.45 13.89
N LYS A 35 23.18 10.42 13.20
CA LYS A 35 24.61 10.37 12.87
C LYS A 35 24.80 11.34 11.70
N THR A 36 25.00 12.61 12.00
CA THR A 36 25.54 13.57 11.03
C THR A 36 26.93 13.12 10.61
N HIS A 37 27.39 13.49 9.42
CA HIS A 37 28.82 13.54 9.15
C HIS A 37 29.49 14.54 10.12
N ASP A 38 30.82 14.44 10.27
CA ASP A 38 31.61 15.41 11.03
C ASP A 38 31.42 16.86 10.53
N ASN A 39 30.94 17.05 9.30
CA ASN A 39 30.68 18.34 8.66
C ASN A 39 29.22 18.86 8.82
N GLY A 40 28.40 18.30 9.70
CA GLY A 40 27.04 18.80 9.97
C GLY A 40 25.97 18.45 8.92
N ILE A 41 26.32 17.65 7.90
CA ILE A 41 25.38 17.17 6.88
C ILE A 41 24.66 15.92 7.40
N ALA A 42 23.32 15.92 7.34
CA ALA A 42 22.52 14.75 7.72
C ALA A 42 22.82 13.58 6.77
N ARG A 43 23.28 12.44 7.30
CA ARG A 43 23.42 11.20 6.50
C ARG A 43 22.07 10.84 5.90
N GLY A 44 22.06 10.58 4.59
CA GLY A 44 20.90 10.02 3.89
C GLY A 44 20.41 8.78 4.62
N ARG A 45 19.15 8.76 5.07
CA ARG A 45 18.57 7.57 5.67
C ARG A 45 18.16 6.65 4.53
N LYS A 46 18.76 5.47 4.50
CA LYS A 46 18.42 4.39 3.56
C LYS A 46 17.33 3.52 4.18
N TYR A 47 16.16 3.47 3.54
CA TYR A 47 14.98 2.79 4.04
C TYR A 47 14.86 1.41 3.41
N SER A 48 14.71 0.40 4.25
CA SER A 48 14.48 -1.00 3.88
C SER A 48 12.99 -1.33 3.81
N LEU A 49 12.64 -2.50 3.27
CA LEU A 49 11.25 -2.96 3.17
C LEU A 49 10.52 -3.02 4.52
N ASP A 50 11.23 -3.38 5.58
CA ASP A 50 10.69 -3.52 6.93
C ASP A 50 10.75 -2.23 7.74
N THR A 51 11.31 -1.15 7.16
CA THR A 51 11.35 0.14 7.85
C THR A 51 9.95 0.70 8.00
N VAL A 52 9.57 1.08 9.23
CA VAL A 52 8.24 1.61 9.55
C VAL A 52 8.23 3.13 9.41
N ILE A 53 7.33 3.63 8.56
CA ILE A 53 6.96 5.05 8.52
C ILE A 53 5.78 5.25 9.46
N LYS A 54 5.98 6.08 10.49
CA LYS A 54 4.94 6.43 11.45
C LYS A 54 4.18 7.67 10.96
N PHE A 55 2.85 7.57 10.94
CA PHE A 55 1.94 8.66 10.58
C PHE A 55 1.30 9.28 11.82
N SER A 56 1.16 8.48 12.86
CA SER A 56 0.75 8.90 14.20
C SER A 56 1.39 7.98 15.23
N ILE A 57 1.19 8.30 16.52
CA ILE A 57 1.62 7.43 17.63
C ILE A 57 0.93 6.06 17.60
N PHE A 58 -0.29 6.00 17.06
CA PHE A 58 -1.11 4.79 16.99
C PHE A 58 -0.88 4.00 15.69
N LYS A 59 -0.24 4.60 14.68
CA LYS A 59 -0.29 4.06 13.33
C LYS A 59 0.99 4.32 12.54
N GLY A 60 1.56 3.22 12.06
CA GLY A 60 2.65 3.22 11.09
C GLY A 60 2.50 2.05 10.14
N TYR A 61 3.17 2.15 9.00
CA TYR A 61 3.22 1.09 8.00
C TYR A 61 4.67 0.87 7.58
N THR A 62 5.03 -0.39 7.33
CA THR A 62 6.33 -0.68 6.71
C THR A 62 6.36 -0.17 5.28
N ILE A 63 7.54 0.13 4.74
CA ILE A 63 7.69 0.51 3.32
C ILE A 63 7.05 -0.55 2.42
N LYS A 64 7.23 -1.84 2.73
CA LYS A 64 6.57 -2.94 2.04
C LYS A 64 5.05 -2.78 2.07
N GLN A 65 4.45 -2.56 3.24
CA GLN A 65 3.00 -2.36 3.35
C GLN A 65 2.52 -1.16 2.54
N ILE A 66 3.26 -0.04 2.56
CA ILE A 66 2.94 1.14 1.77
C ILE A 66 2.93 0.81 0.27
N ILE A 67 3.96 0.15 -0.26
CA ILE A 67 3.99 -0.30 -1.67
C ILE A 67 2.79 -1.20 -2.00
N GLU A 68 2.46 -2.12 -1.10
CA GLU A 68 1.39 -3.09 -1.28
C GLU A 68 -0.02 -2.49 -1.16
N THR A 69 -0.20 -1.33 -0.54
CA THR A 69 -1.53 -0.72 -0.33
C THR A 69 -1.74 0.61 -1.02
N ASP A 70 -0.67 1.38 -1.28
CA ASP A 70 -0.70 2.69 -1.93
C ASP A 70 0.63 2.98 -2.63
N PHE A 71 0.76 2.47 -3.86
CA PHE A 71 1.96 2.63 -4.66
C PHE A 71 2.25 4.09 -5.01
N ASP A 72 1.21 4.91 -5.18
CA ASP A 72 1.36 6.34 -5.52
C ASP A 72 1.97 7.10 -4.34
N TYR A 73 1.53 6.78 -3.12
CA TYR A 73 2.13 7.34 -1.90
C TYR A 73 3.61 6.93 -1.76
N PHE A 74 3.95 5.66 -2.00
CA PHE A 74 5.34 5.19 -1.99
C PHE A 74 6.24 6.01 -2.93
N LEU A 75 5.79 6.24 -4.15
CA LEU A 75 6.53 7.02 -5.16
C LEU A 75 6.66 8.50 -4.77
N TRP A 76 5.62 9.07 -4.18
CA TRP A 76 5.59 10.46 -3.76
C TRP A 76 6.51 10.74 -2.56
N PHE A 77 6.52 9.84 -1.57
CA PHE A 77 7.15 10.07 -0.27
C PHE A 77 8.64 10.41 -0.38
N GLY A 78 9.40 9.58 -1.10
CA GLY A 78 10.84 9.79 -1.28
C GLY A 78 11.22 11.06 -2.06
N ARG A 79 10.25 11.70 -2.75
CA ARG A 79 10.46 12.96 -3.48
C ARG A 79 10.23 14.19 -2.61
N LYS A 80 9.55 14.05 -1.47
CA LYS A 80 9.21 15.17 -0.58
C LYS A 80 10.09 15.26 0.65
N VAL A 81 10.71 14.15 1.04
CA VAL A 81 11.60 14.12 2.21
C VAL A 81 13.04 14.27 1.74
N THR A 82 13.71 15.33 2.19
CA THR A 82 15.14 15.55 1.92
C THR A 82 15.96 14.43 2.57
N ASN A 83 17.05 14.00 1.91
CA ASN A 83 17.93 12.94 2.40
C ASN A 83 17.24 11.57 2.63
N PHE A 84 16.15 11.32 1.90
CA PHE A 84 15.42 10.07 1.92
C PHE A 84 15.85 9.20 0.73
N THR A 85 16.40 8.01 1.00
CA THR A 85 16.78 7.06 -0.05
C THR A 85 16.25 5.67 0.25
N TYR A 86 15.98 4.89 -0.79
CA TYR A 86 15.51 3.51 -0.65
C TYR A 86 16.66 2.52 -0.82
N ASP A 87 16.56 1.37 -0.18
CA ASP A 87 17.36 0.20 -0.53
C ASP A 87 17.03 -0.31 -1.93
N GLU A 88 18.04 -0.89 -2.60
CA GLU A 88 17.85 -1.55 -3.88
C GLU A 88 16.77 -2.64 -3.81
N LYS A 89 16.73 -3.40 -2.71
CA LYS A 89 15.69 -4.39 -2.44
C LYS A 89 14.27 -3.79 -2.43
N VAL A 90 14.13 -2.55 -1.95
CA VAL A 90 12.84 -1.84 -1.98
C VAL A 90 12.46 -1.50 -3.41
N LEU A 91 13.40 -0.99 -4.20
CA LEU A 91 13.16 -0.60 -5.59
C LEU A 91 12.84 -1.80 -6.48
N ASN A 92 13.53 -2.93 -6.28
CA ASN A 92 13.25 -4.19 -6.98
C ASN A 92 11.87 -4.74 -6.62
N TYR A 93 11.51 -4.71 -5.34
CA TYR A 93 10.19 -5.12 -4.89
C TYR A 93 9.07 -4.20 -5.44
N ALA A 94 9.31 -2.90 -5.49
CA ALA A 94 8.38 -1.96 -6.11
C ALA A 94 8.19 -2.21 -7.61
N GLU A 95 9.24 -2.61 -8.33
CA GLU A 95 9.17 -2.97 -9.75
C GLU A 95 8.34 -4.25 -9.99
N GLU A 96 8.47 -5.26 -9.13
CA GLU A 96 7.60 -6.44 -9.17
C GLU A 96 6.12 -6.07 -8.97
N CYS A 97 5.84 -5.18 -8.02
CA CYS A 97 4.49 -4.71 -7.74
C CYS A 97 3.92 -3.91 -8.93
N LEU A 98 4.72 -3.00 -9.51
CA LEU A 98 4.33 -2.23 -10.69
C LEU A 98 4.04 -3.13 -11.90
N THR A 99 4.86 -4.15 -12.13
CA THR A 99 4.65 -5.12 -13.21
C THR A 99 3.30 -5.83 -13.07
N LYS A 100 2.94 -6.24 -11.85
CA LYS A 100 1.63 -6.83 -11.55
C LYS A 100 0.48 -5.85 -11.79
N LEU A 101 0.64 -4.58 -11.38
CA LEU A 101 -0.35 -3.52 -11.64
C LEU A 101 -0.54 -3.24 -13.14
N ILE A 102 0.53 -3.27 -13.93
CA ILE A 102 0.49 -3.15 -15.40
C ILE A 102 -0.31 -4.32 -15.99
N ASN A 103 -0.03 -5.55 -15.56
CA ASN A 103 -0.76 -6.73 -16.02
C ASN A 103 -2.27 -6.66 -15.69
N LEU A 104 -2.62 -6.11 -14.53
CA LEU A 104 -4.02 -5.88 -14.13
C LEU A 104 -4.75 -4.84 -15.00
N SER A 105 -4.01 -3.86 -15.54
CA SER A 105 -4.53 -2.83 -16.46
C SER A 105 -4.53 -3.23 -17.93
N ASN A 106 -3.89 -4.35 -18.29
CA ASN A 106 -3.74 -4.77 -19.67
C ASN A 106 -5.12 -5.07 -20.30
N SER A 107 -5.40 -4.49 -21.47
CA SER A 107 -6.62 -4.75 -22.24
C SER A 107 -6.78 -6.22 -22.63
N ARG A 108 -5.67 -6.97 -22.70
CA ARG A 108 -5.63 -8.40 -22.98
C ARG A 108 -5.60 -9.26 -21.71
N ILE A 109 -6.11 -8.77 -20.58
CA ILE A 109 -6.20 -9.55 -19.32
C ILE A 109 -6.93 -10.89 -19.50
N GLU A 110 -7.74 -11.01 -20.56
CA GLU A 110 -8.41 -12.25 -20.97
C GLU A 110 -7.44 -13.39 -21.29
N LYS A 111 -6.22 -13.07 -21.71
CA LYS A 111 -5.13 -14.04 -21.90
C LYS A 111 -4.58 -14.59 -20.58
N PHE A 112 -5.00 -14.02 -19.44
CA PHE A 112 -4.61 -14.42 -18.09
C PHE A 112 -5.85 -14.87 -17.29
N PRO A 113 -6.44 -16.04 -17.61
CA PRO A 113 -7.74 -16.45 -17.08
C PRO A 113 -7.77 -16.49 -15.55
N LYS A 114 -6.70 -16.98 -14.91
CA LYS A 114 -6.56 -16.98 -13.44
C LYS A 114 -6.58 -15.55 -12.87
N LEU A 115 -5.81 -14.63 -13.45
CA LEU A 115 -5.76 -13.24 -13.00
C LEU A 115 -7.10 -12.52 -13.19
N LYS A 116 -7.76 -12.73 -14.35
CA LYS A 116 -9.11 -12.22 -14.64
C LYS A 116 -10.12 -12.72 -13.60
N TYR A 117 -10.06 -14.00 -13.25
CA TYR A 117 -10.92 -14.59 -12.23
C TYR A 117 -10.69 -13.97 -10.84
N LEU A 118 -9.44 -13.94 -10.37
CA LEU A 118 -9.10 -13.32 -9.08
C LEU A 118 -9.51 -11.85 -9.02
N LYS A 119 -9.28 -11.10 -10.11
CA LYS A 119 -9.73 -9.70 -10.25
C LYS A 119 -11.24 -9.57 -10.06
N ASN A 120 -12.02 -10.47 -10.64
CA ASN A 120 -13.47 -10.48 -10.45
C ASN A 120 -13.88 -10.85 -9.02
N GLN A 121 -13.22 -11.83 -8.39
CA GLN A 121 -13.50 -12.20 -7.00
C GLN A 121 -13.28 -11.02 -6.03
N VAL A 122 -12.15 -10.31 -6.16
CA VAL A 122 -11.88 -9.11 -5.36
C VAL A 122 -12.89 -8.00 -5.66
N ARG A 123 -13.28 -7.80 -6.93
CA ARG A 123 -14.30 -6.82 -7.30
C ARG A 123 -15.65 -7.10 -6.62
N LEU A 124 -16.08 -8.36 -6.64
CA LEU A 124 -17.32 -8.79 -6.01
C LEU A 124 -17.26 -8.60 -4.49
N MET A 125 -16.12 -8.93 -3.86
CA MET A 125 -15.92 -8.70 -2.43
C MET A 125 -15.98 -7.21 -2.07
N LEU A 126 -15.35 -6.34 -2.87
CA LEU A 126 -15.42 -4.88 -2.65
C LEU A 126 -16.86 -4.36 -2.76
N LYS A 127 -17.64 -4.85 -3.73
CA LYS A 127 -19.06 -4.51 -3.85
C LYS A 127 -19.87 -5.02 -2.67
N TYR A 128 -19.61 -6.25 -2.22
CA TYR A 128 -20.27 -6.82 -1.06
C TYR A 128 -20.01 -6.01 0.22
N GLU A 129 -18.75 -5.65 0.49
CA GLU A 129 -18.40 -4.80 1.63
C GLU A 129 -19.03 -3.41 1.53
N HIS A 130 -19.09 -2.82 0.33
CA HIS A 130 -19.81 -1.56 0.10
C HIS A 130 -21.30 -1.67 0.47
N GLU A 131 -21.98 -2.74 0.03
CA GLU A 131 -23.38 -2.98 0.39
C GLU A 131 -23.56 -3.24 1.90
N LEU A 132 -22.58 -3.83 2.59
CA LEU A 132 -22.62 -3.98 4.05
C LEU A 132 -22.50 -2.65 4.79
N ASP A 133 -21.74 -1.70 4.26
CA ASP A 133 -21.49 -0.40 4.91
C ASP A 133 -22.57 0.64 4.58
N PHE A 134 -23.08 0.63 3.35
CA PHE A 134 -23.91 1.70 2.78
C PHE A 134 -25.18 1.20 2.07
N GLY A 135 -25.31 -0.09 1.83
CA GLY A 135 -26.42 -0.66 1.06
C GLY A 135 -27.74 -0.59 1.83
N THR A 136 -28.80 -0.14 1.16
CA THR A 136 -30.17 -0.14 1.67
C THR A 136 -31.00 -1.31 1.12
N ASN A 137 -30.53 -1.96 0.04
CA ASN A 137 -31.23 -3.05 -0.61
C ASN A 137 -30.69 -4.43 -0.15
N PRO A 138 -31.48 -5.23 0.61
CA PRO A 138 -31.04 -6.54 1.08
C PRO A 138 -30.78 -7.55 -0.06
N HIS A 139 -31.44 -7.39 -1.21
CA HIS A 139 -31.22 -8.27 -2.36
C HIS A 139 -29.84 -8.06 -3.00
N SER A 140 -29.35 -6.83 -3.08
CA SER A 140 -28.01 -6.53 -3.62
C SER A 140 -26.91 -7.17 -2.79
N LYS A 141 -27.00 -7.01 -1.46
CA LYS A 141 -26.10 -7.65 -0.49
C LYS A 141 -26.06 -9.17 -0.65
N ASN A 142 -27.24 -9.81 -0.69
CA ASN A 142 -27.33 -11.27 -0.83
C ASN A 142 -26.85 -11.73 -2.22
N GLY A 143 -27.16 -10.98 -3.28
CA GLY A 143 -26.70 -11.27 -4.63
C GLY A 143 -25.18 -11.30 -4.73
N TYR A 144 -24.49 -10.26 -4.24
CA TYR A 144 -23.01 -10.27 -4.26
C TYR A 144 -22.43 -11.36 -3.38
N LYS A 145 -23.03 -11.64 -2.21
CA LYS A 145 -22.60 -12.75 -1.34
C LYS A 145 -22.59 -14.09 -2.08
N LEU A 146 -23.63 -14.38 -2.85
CA LEU A 146 -23.78 -15.64 -3.61
C LEU A 146 -22.82 -15.74 -4.81
N MET A 147 -22.39 -14.61 -5.38
CA MET A 147 -21.48 -14.58 -6.53
C MET A 147 -20.01 -14.80 -6.15
N ILE A 148 -19.66 -14.63 -4.88
CA ILE A 148 -18.28 -14.78 -4.38
C ILE A 148 -17.98 -16.26 -4.17
N ASN A 149 -16.91 -16.75 -4.79
CA ASN A 149 -16.34 -18.04 -4.43
C ASN A 149 -15.48 -17.84 -3.17
N VAL A 150 -16.04 -18.23 -2.03
CA VAL A 150 -15.44 -18.10 -0.70
C VAL A 150 -14.10 -18.79 -0.63
N GLU A 151 -14.07 -20.06 -1.03
CA GLU A 151 -12.89 -20.91 -0.93
C GLU A 151 -11.73 -20.35 -1.77
N GLU A 152 -12.03 -19.80 -2.95
CA GLU A 152 -11.00 -19.15 -3.75
C GLU A 152 -10.55 -17.82 -3.14
N TYR A 153 -11.48 -16.99 -2.68
CA TYR A 153 -11.14 -15.69 -2.13
C TYR A 153 -10.27 -15.82 -0.86
N GLU A 154 -10.54 -16.82 -0.01
CA GLU A 154 -9.71 -17.15 1.16
C GLU A 154 -8.26 -17.44 0.77
N LYS A 155 -8.02 -18.08 -0.39
CA LYS A 155 -6.66 -18.36 -0.87
C LYS A 155 -5.89 -17.10 -1.24
N ILE A 156 -6.53 -15.97 -1.48
CA ILE A 156 -5.87 -14.70 -1.84
C ILE A 156 -6.05 -13.60 -0.79
N HIS A 157 -6.91 -13.78 0.20
CA HIS A 157 -7.21 -12.77 1.22
C HIS A 157 -5.94 -12.27 1.93
N ASN A 158 -5.78 -10.94 2.02
CA ASN A 158 -4.60 -10.26 2.56
C ASN A 158 -3.25 -10.62 1.92
N LYS A 159 -3.24 -11.32 0.77
CA LYS A 159 -2.02 -11.58 0.01
C LYS A 159 -1.74 -10.42 -0.94
N LEU A 160 -0.48 -10.31 -1.35
CA LEU A 160 -0.01 -9.29 -2.29
C LEU A 160 -0.95 -9.09 -3.49
N ILE A 161 -1.37 -10.19 -4.14
CA ILE A 161 -2.22 -10.11 -5.32
C ILE A 161 -3.58 -9.43 -5.05
N GLU A 162 -4.19 -9.71 -3.90
CA GLU A 162 -5.47 -9.13 -3.50
C GLU A 162 -5.31 -7.64 -3.19
N LYS A 163 -4.23 -7.26 -2.49
CA LYS A 163 -3.92 -5.86 -2.20
C LYS A 163 -3.67 -5.05 -3.48
N LEU A 164 -2.91 -5.59 -4.44
CA LEU A 164 -2.66 -4.93 -5.72
C LEU A 164 -3.93 -4.82 -6.58
N ILE A 165 -4.82 -5.83 -6.55
CA ILE A 165 -6.13 -5.74 -7.22
C ILE A 165 -7.00 -4.66 -6.57
N LYS A 166 -7.01 -4.56 -5.23
CA LYS A 166 -7.71 -3.47 -4.52
C LYS A 166 -7.18 -2.11 -4.94
N GLN A 167 -5.85 -1.94 -4.98
CA GLN A 167 -5.21 -0.72 -5.48
C GLN A 167 -5.65 -0.38 -6.90
N TYR A 168 -5.74 -1.38 -7.79
CA TYR A 168 -6.22 -1.16 -9.15
C TYR A 168 -7.65 -0.60 -9.22
N PHE A 169 -8.54 -0.99 -8.29
CA PHE A 169 -9.92 -0.53 -8.25
C PHE A 169 -10.12 0.80 -7.52
N THR A 170 -9.26 1.15 -6.56
CA THR A 170 -9.25 2.50 -5.99
C THR A 170 -8.76 3.48 -7.03
N LYS A 171 -9.51 4.57 -7.29
CA LYS A 171 -9.16 5.58 -8.32
C LYS A 171 -7.70 6.00 -8.15
N LEU A 172 -6.87 5.54 -9.08
CA LEU A 172 -5.46 5.82 -9.11
C LEU A 172 -5.26 7.22 -9.67
N SER A 173 -4.60 8.09 -8.91
CA SER A 173 -4.33 9.48 -9.32
C SER A 173 -3.40 9.57 -10.54
N TYR A 174 -2.65 8.49 -10.83
CA TYR A 174 -1.65 8.45 -11.90
C TYR A 174 -1.71 7.15 -12.73
N SER A 175 -1.30 7.26 -14.01
CA SER A 175 -1.19 6.11 -14.92
C SER A 175 0.03 5.24 -14.60
N ASN A 176 0.03 4.00 -15.09
CA ASN A 176 1.16 3.08 -14.88
C ASN A 176 2.45 3.55 -15.57
N GLU A 177 2.34 4.27 -16.69
CA GLU A 177 3.47 4.92 -17.38
C GLU A 177 4.11 5.97 -16.47
N PHE A 178 3.28 6.76 -15.78
CA PHE A 178 3.74 7.78 -14.85
C PHE A 178 4.46 7.17 -13.64
N ARG A 179 3.93 6.06 -13.11
CA ARG A 179 4.59 5.30 -12.04
C ARG A 179 5.95 4.75 -12.45
N ALA A 180 6.03 4.18 -13.65
CA ALA A 180 7.27 3.65 -14.20
C ALA A 180 8.33 4.75 -14.35
N LYS A 181 7.92 5.94 -14.80
CA LYS A 181 8.81 7.11 -14.88
C LYS A 181 9.38 7.47 -13.51
N TYR A 182 8.53 7.59 -12.48
CA TYR A 182 8.99 7.96 -11.14
C TYR A 182 9.83 6.89 -10.45
N LEU A 183 9.52 5.61 -10.66
CA LEU A 183 10.37 4.54 -10.14
C LEU A 183 11.77 4.58 -10.77
N LYS A 184 11.88 4.89 -12.07
CA LYS A 184 13.17 5.09 -12.74
C LYS A 184 13.95 6.29 -12.19
N GLU A 185 13.27 7.40 -11.91
CA GLU A 185 13.89 8.58 -11.28
C GLU A 185 14.47 8.22 -9.89
N LEU A 186 13.73 7.47 -9.07
CA LEU A 186 14.21 7.01 -7.76
C LEU A 186 15.45 6.11 -7.89
N LYS A 187 15.47 5.19 -8.87
CA LYS A 187 16.64 4.34 -9.13
C LYS A 187 17.90 5.15 -9.47
N LYS A 188 17.79 6.09 -10.42
CA LYS A 188 18.90 6.97 -10.83
C LYS A 188 19.47 7.79 -9.66
N ASN A 189 18.60 8.34 -8.82
CA ASN A 189 19.02 9.10 -7.64
C ASN A 189 19.76 8.23 -6.61
N THR A 190 19.51 6.93 -6.59
CA THR A 190 20.20 5.99 -5.70
C THR A 190 21.61 5.67 -6.23
N GLU A 191 21.74 5.47 -7.55
CA GLU A 191 23.03 5.21 -8.24
C GLU A 191 24.00 6.41 -8.14
N HIS A 192 23.51 7.64 -8.30
CA HIS A 192 24.35 8.84 -8.19
C HIS A 192 24.88 9.06 -6.76
N ASN A 193 24.11 8.70 -5.73
CA ASN A 193 24.56 8.82 -4.34
C ASN A 193 25.59 7.76 -3.94
N THR A 194 25.73 6.67 -4.69
CA THR A 194 26.77 5.64 -4.45
C THR A 194 28.14 5.99 -5.05
N VAL A 195 28.20 6.88 -6.04
CA VAL A 195 29.46 7.24 -6.74
C VAL A 195 30.28 8.29 -5.98
N TYR A 196 29.68 9.00 -5.03
CA TYR A 196 30.33 10.05 -4.24
C TYR A 196 30.64 9.64 -2.78
N ASN A 197 30.58 8.35 -2.45
CA ASN A 197 30.99 7.82 -1.13
C ASN A 197 32.33 7.10 -1.22
#